data_AF-A0A093YRP5-F1
#
_entry.id   AF-A0A093YRP5-F1
#
_cell.length_a   1.000
_cell.length_b   1.000
_cell.length_c   1.000
_cell.angle_alpha   90.00
_cell.angle_beta   90.00
_cell.angle_gamma   90.00
#
_symmetry.space_group_name_H-M   'P 1'
#
loop_
_entity.id
_entity.type
_entity.pdbx_description
1 polymer ?
#
loop_
_entity_poly.entity_id
_entity_poly.type
_entity_poly.pdbx_seq_one_letter_code
_entity_poly.pdbx_strand_id
1 'polypeptide(L)'
;MSTDKTAKYRTEIQQMMYVSGETGEPSPETTGMVEEIVRQQVIEMLRTCTENAARRGSRSITTDDLIFLIRHDAAKVSRLRTFLS
;
A
#
# COMPACT_ATOMS: atom_id res chain seq x y z
N MET A 1 19.71 -4.97 -18.82
CA MET A 1 19.39 -3.53 -19.00
C MET A 1 18.07 -3.30 -18.34
N SER A 2 18.09 -2.63 -17.19
CA SER A 2 16.92 -2.29 -16.39
C SER A 2 15.98 -1.49 -17.28
N THR A 3 14.76 -1.99 -17.50
CA THR A 3 13.71 -1.18 -18.09
C THR A 3 13.51 0.03 -17.19
N ASP A 4 13.79 1.21 -17.72
CA ASP A 4 13.52 2.49 -17.05
C ASP A 4 12.01 2.55 -16.81
N LYS A 5 11.59 2.16 -15.60
CA LYS A 5 10.17 2.15 -15.24
C LYS A 5 9.77 3.61 -15.08
N THR A 6 9.10 4.15 -16.09
CA THR A 6 8.45 5.46 -16.00
C THR A 6 7.58 5.49 -14.75
N ALA A 7 7.89 6.42 -13.83
CA ALA A 7 7.12 6.64 -12.61
C ALA A 7 5.66 6.94 -12.98
N LYS A 8 4.72 6.17 -12.44
CA LYS A 8 3.30 6.25 -12.82
C LYS A 8 2.48 7.08 -11.84
N TYR A 9 2.90 7.17 -10.58
CA TYR A 9 2.09 7.71 -9.49
C TYR A 9 2.70 8.96 -8.85
N ARG A 10 3.56 9.67 -9.59
CA ARG A 10 4.28 10.84 -9.07
C ARG A 10 3.33 11.90 -8.50
N THR A 11 2.28 12.24 -9.22
CA THR A 11 1.33 13.29 -8.83
C THR A 11 0.54 12.89 -7.58
N GLU A 12 0.06 11.66 -7.51
CA GLU A 12 -0.70 11.12 -6.39
C GLU A 12 0.19 11.02 -5.14
N ILE A 13 1.43 10.56 -5.30
CA ILE A 13 2.42 10.52 -4.21
C ILE A 13 2.68 11.93 -3.69
N GLN A 14 2.87 12.92 -4.55
CA GLN A 14 3.06 14.30 -4.13
C GLN A 14 1.85 14.85 -3.35
N GLN A 15 0.62 14.56 -3.79
CA GLN A 15 -0.60 14.95 -3.06
C GLN A 15 -0.70 14.29 -1.69
N MET A 16 -0.36 13.00 -1.57
CA MET A 16 -0.33 12.30 -0.27
C MET A 16 0.78 12.83 0.65
N MET A 17 1.94 13.21 0.09
CA MET A 17 3.04 13.84 0.83
C MET A 17 2.63 15.23 1.36
N TYR A 18 1.90 16.02 0.58
CA TYR A 18 1.37 17.32 1.02
C TYR A 18 0.45 17.20 2.24
N VAL A 19 -0.47 16.23 2.24
CA VAL A 19 -1.34 15.95 3.40
C VAL A 19 -0.52 15.50 4.63
N SER A 20 0.65 14.88 4.39
CA SER A 20 1.59 14.46 5.44
C SER A 20 2.50 15.60 5.94
N GLY A 21 2.36 16.82 5.40
CA GLY A 21 3.10 18.01 5.82
C GLY A 21 4.29 18.39 4.95
N GLU A 22 4.55 17.67 3.84
CA GLU A 22 5.57 18.08 2.85
C GLU A 22 5.01 19.24 2.00
N THR A 23 5.44 20.45 2.29
CA THR A 23 4.97 21.66 1.60
C THR A 23 5.82 22.06 0.40
N GLY A 24 6.94 21.36 0.15
CA GLY A 24 7.81 21.59 -0.99
C GLY A 24 7.41 20.81 -2.25
N GLU A 25 8.20 20.97 -3.31
CA GLU A 25 8.14 20.10 -4.48
C GLU A 25 9.14 18.94 -4.30
N PRO A 26 8.70 17.74 -3.91
CA PRO A 26 9.60 16.60 -3.75
C PRO A 26 10.25 16.23 -5.09
N SER A 27 11.52 15.85 -5.04
CA SER A 27 12.26 15.54 -6.26
C SER A 27 11.68 14.31 -6.99
N PRO A 28 11.89 14.18 -8.31
CA PRO A 28 11.49 13.00 -9.05
C PRO A 28 12.06 11.70 -8.46
N GLU A 29 13.29 11.74 -7.95
CA GLU A 29 13.96 10.59 -7.33
C GLU A 29 13.29 10.19 -6.01
N THR A 30 12.88 11.17 -5.19
CA THR A 30 12.14 10.91 -3.95
C THR A 30 10.80 10.25 -4.23
N THR A 31 10.00 10.84 -5.12
CA THR A 31 8.69 10.27 -5.48
C THR A 31 8.82 8.89 -6.14
N GLY A 32 9.85 8.68 -6.97
CA GLY A 32 10.16 7.37 -7.56
C GLY A 32 10.57 6.32 -6.51
N MET A 33 11.35 6.71 -5.49
CA MET A 33 11.71 5.81 -4.39
C MET A 33 10.47 5.41 -3.56
N VAL A 34 9.61 6.37 -3.24
CA VAL A 34 8.34 6.09 -2.54
C VAL A 34 7.47 5.14 -3.37
N GLU A 35 7.36 5.38 -4.68
CA GLU A 35 6.61 4.50 -5.59
C GLU A 35 7.13 3.06 -5.54
N GLU A 36 8.45 2.86 -5.59
CA GLU A 36 9.05 1.53 -5.53
C GLU A 36 8.84 0.85 -4.17
N ILE A 37 8.96 1.59 -3.07
CA ILE A 37 8.67 1.07 -1.72
C ILE A 37 7.22 0.61 -1.63
N VAL A 38 6.27 1.45 -2.04
CA VAL A 38 4.84 1.13 -2.01
C VAL A 38 4.54 -0.07 -2.91
N ARG A 39 5.15 -0.14 -4.10
CA ARG A 39 4.99 -1.27 -5.02
C ARG A 39 5.42 -2.58 -4.37
N GLN A 40 6.58 -2.61 -3.71
CA GLN A 40 7.08 -3.80 -3.03
C GLN A 40 6.19 -4.19 -1.85
N GLN A 41 5.73 -3.22 -1.06
CA GLN A 41 4.82 -3.46 0.06
C GLN A 41 3.48 -4.04 -0.40
N VAL A 42 2.89 -3.53 -1.48
CA VAL A 42 1.63 -4.05 -2.04
C VAL A 42 1.80 -5.51 -2.52
N ILE A 43 2.93 -5.83 -3.16
CA ILE A 43 3.21 -7.21 -3.59
C ILE A 43 3.28 -8.15 -2.38
N GLU A 44 4.01 -7.76 -1.33
CA GLU A 44 4.18 -8.61 -0.14
C GLU A 44 2.86 -8.77 0.62
N MET A 45 2.04 -7.72 0.69
CA MET A 45 0.69 -7.79 1.25
C MET A 45 -0.17 -8.79 0.47
N LEU A 46 -0.23 -8.69 -0.86
CA LEU A 46 -1.02 -9.59 -1.69
C LEU A 46 -0.54 -11.04 -1.60
N ARG A 47 0.78 -11.25 -1.53
CA ARG A 47 1.36 -12.57 -1.31
C ARG A 47 0.89 -13.17 0.01
N THR A 48 1.02 -12.43 1.11
CA THR A 48 0.61 -12.89 2.44
C THR A 48 -0.90 -13.13 2.51
N CYS A 49 -1.72 -12.26 1.91
CA CYS A 49 -3.17 -12.45 1.82
C CYS A 49 -3.52 -13.70 1.01
N THR A 50 -2.82 -13.96 -0.10
CA THR A 50 -3.03 -15.16 -0.92
C THR A 50 -2.73 -16.43 -0.13
N GLU A 51 -1.62 -16.45 0.62
CA GLU A 51 -1.26 -17.57 1.48
C GLU A 51 -2.31 -17.80 2.59
N ASN A 52 -2.82 -16.73 3.20
CA ASN A 52 -3.88 -16.83 4.22
C ASN A 52 -5.21 -17.31 3.64
N ALA A 53 -5.61 -16.81 2.47
CA ALA A 53 -6.82 -17.25 1.77
C ALA A 53 -6.72 -18.75 1.41
N ALA A 54 -5.57 -19.19 0.89
CA ALA A 54 -5.30 -20.58 0.56
C ALA A 54 -5.38 -21.49 1.79
N ARG A 55 -4.85 -21.06 2.94
CA ARG A 55 -4.97 -21.80 4.22
C ARG A 55 -6.42 -21.95 4.70
N ARG A 56 -7.30 -21.02 4.35
CA ARG A 56 -8.75 -21.11 4.59
C ARG A 56 -9.48 -21.98 3.53
N GLY A 57 -8.78 -22.47 2.52
CA GLY A 57 -9.38 -23.21 1.39
C GLY A 57 -10.04 -22.30 0.35
N SER A 58 -9.80 -20.99 0.41
CA SER A 58 -10.30 -20.01 -0.57
C SER A 58 -9.25 -19.72 -1.65
N ARG A 59 -9.71 -19.48 -2.88
CA ARG A 59 -8.87 -18.98 -3.98
C ARG A 59 -9.01 -17.46 -4.18
N SER A 60 -9.92 -16.82 -3.44
CA SER A 60 -10.15 -15.39 -3.46
C SER A 60 -9.70 -14.74 -2.14
N ILE A 61 -9.04 -13.59 -2.27
CA ILE A 61 -8.70 -12.69 -1.18
C ILE A 61 -9.96 -11.90 -0.81
N THR A 62 -10.25 -11.79 0.48
CA THR A 62 -11.34 -10.96 1.02
C THR A 62 -10.80 -9.78 1.81
N THR A 63 -11.65 -8.80 2.13
CA THR A 63 -11.27 -7.66 2.99
C THR A 63 -10.76 -8.11 4.37
N ASP A 64 -11.27 -9.24 4.88
CA ASP A 64 -10.81 -9.80 6.15
C ASP A 64 -9.36 -10.26 6.11
N ASP A 65 -8.87 -10.73 4.95
CA ASP A 65 -7.45 -11.11 4.79
C ASP A 65 -6.53 -9.90 4.93
N LEU A 66 -6.95 -8.74 4.41
CA LEU A 66 -6.20 -7.48 4.52
C LEU A 66 -6.26 -6.93 5.95
N ILE A 67 -7.44 -6.95 6.59
CA ILE A 67 -7.59 -6.54 7.99
C ILE A 67 -6.73 -7.44 8.90
N PHE A 68 -6.63 -8.73 8.59
CA PHE A 68 -5.82 -9.67 9.36
C PHE A 68 -4.32 -9.31 9.33
N LEU A 69 -3.80 -8.77 8.23
CA LEU A 69 -2.39 -8.33 8.16
C LEU A 69 -2.07 -7.24 9.19
N ILE A 70 -2.99 -6.30 9.39
CA ILE A 70 -2.82 -5.13 10.27
C ILE A 70 -3.43 -5.34 11.66
N ARG A 71 -3.86 -6.56 12.01
CA ARG A 71 -4.66 -6.86 13.22
C ARG A 71 -4.06 -6.41 14.55
N HIS A 72 -2.74 -6.25 14.60
CA HIS A 72 -2.03 -5.81 15.81
C HIS A 72 -2.11 -4.31 16.04
N ASP A 73 -2.52 -3.53 15.04
CA ASP A 73 -2.71 -2.07 15.13
C ASP A 73 -4.22 -1.74 15.20
N ALA A 74 -4.76 -1.77 16.42
CA ALA A 74 -6.19 -1.56 16.65
C ALA A 74 -6.68 -0.19 16.14
N ALA A 75 -5.84 0.85 16.21
CA ALA A 75 -6.19 2.19 15.73
C ALA A 75 -6.31 2.22 14.20
N LYS A 76 -5.38 1.59 13.46
CA LYS A 76 -5.48 1.45 12.00
C LYS A 76 -6.69 0.61 11.59
N VAL A 77 -6.96 -0.49 12.29
CA VAL A 77 -8.14 -1.33 12.02
C VAL A 77 -9.43 -0.52 12.23
N SER A 78 -9.52 0.23 13.34
CA SER A 78 -10.69 1.07 13.62
C SER A 78 -10.89 2.14 12.52
N ARG A 79 -9.83 2.85 12.14
CA ARG A 79 -9.89 3.85 11.06
C ARG A 79 -10.34 3.23 9.73
N LEU A 80 -9.84 2.06 9.37
CA LEU A 80 -10.23 1.36 8.15
C LEU A 80 -11.72 0.96 8.18
N ARG A 81 -12.22 0.47 9.31
CA ARG A 81 -13.65 0.14 9.45
C ARG A 81 -14.54 1.36 9.31
N THR A 82 -14.17 2.50 9.91
CA THR A 82 -14.90 3.76 9.75
C THR A 82 -14.90 4.24 8.29
N PHE A 83 -13.80 4.08 7.55
CA PHE A 83 -13.74 4.48 6.14
C PHE A 83 -14.63 3.62 5.22
N LEU A 84 -14.88 2.36 5.58
CA LEU A 84 -15.71 1.43 4.82
C LEU A 84 -17.20 1.44 5.20
N SER A 85 -17.56 2.25 6.21
CA SER A 85 -18.95 2.45 6.66
C SER A 85 -19.60 3.61 5.91
#